data_AF-A0A965ZRK2-F1
#
_entry.id   AF-A0A965ZRK2-F1
#
_cell.length_a   1.000
_cell.length_b   1.000
_cell.length_c   1.000
_cell.angle_alpha   90.00
_cell.angle_beta   90.00
_cell.angle_gamma   90.00
#
_symmetry.space_group_name_H-M   'P 1'
#
loop_
_entity.id
_entity.type
_entity.pdbx_description
1 polymer ?
#
loop_
_entity_poly.entity_id
_entity_poly.type
_entity_poly.pdbx_seq_one_letter_code
_entity_poly.pdbx_strand_id
1 'polypeptide(L)'
;MLSEQLMITAGKLFMGNFVLSSDYYAANTTGFMNRAVSNDRAGRYFDILGLGMQARWQQEGWYASVGFADAKAEDEFDFDSLSDGKLVWTGEFGVATGWGDQRSELALMVASFDQTDEFREEDSVSLAFQHEYGTSAEHALYGRYTWRNGGKVRPGNNAKNELPTKQGGFFGWRWNRAFSQANQQIAVAGFYGEMNETQRIAGFDRHQYGAETYWRIDWTAWASLTFDIQLMKNLEDDWEAIPGLRLKFTWVF
;
A
#
# COMPACT_ATOMS: atom_id res chain seq x y z
N MET A 1 -23.31 15.01 -13.55
CA MET A 1 -23.71 14.79 -12.14
C MET A 1 -23.48 13.33 -11.84
N LEU A 2 -22.46 13.00 -11.07
CA LEU A 2 -22.31 11.63 -10.54
C LEU A 2 -23.28 11.51 -9.37
N SER A 3 -24.25 10.61 -9.48
CA SER A 3 -25.20 10.28 -8.43
C SER A 3 -24.46 9.67 -7.24
N GLU A 4 -24.96 9.94 -6.03
CA GLU A 4 -24.51 9.26 -4.82
C GLU A 4 -24.49 7.74 -5.06
N GLN A 5 -23.38 7.09 -4.70
CA GLN A 5 -23.22 5.66 -4.91
C GLN A 5 -22.87 5.00 -3.58
N LEU A 6 -23.71 4.06 -3.17
CA LEU A 6 -23.40 3.10 -2.12
C LEU A 6 -23.02 1.77 -2.78
N MET A 7 -21.82 1.30 -2.50
CA MET A 7 -21.34 -0.02 -2.90
C MET A 7 -21.18 -0.88 -1.66
N ILE A 8 -21.72 -2.10 -1.70
CA ILE A 8 -21.55 -3.10 -0.65
C ILE A 8 -20.97 -4.35 -1.32
N THR A 9 -19.83 -4.80 -0.83
CA THR A 9 -19.15 -6.01 -1.28
C THR A 9 -19.06 -6.97 -0.10
N ALA A 10 -19.46 -8.23 -0.29
CA ALA A 10 -19.34 -9.27 0.73
C ALA A 10 -18.80 -10.55 0.10
N GLY A 11 -18.06 -11.33 0.88
CA GLY A 11 -17.43 -12.56 0.44
C GLY A 11 -15.96 -12.59 0.81
N LYS A 12 -15.13 -13.20 -0.01
CA LYS A 12 -13.68 -13.23 0.21
C LYS A 12 -13.05 -11.94 -0.30
N LEU A 13 -12.53 -11.13 0.61
CA LEU A 13 -12.02 -9.79 0.36
C LEU A 13 -10.51 -9.76 0.56
N PHE A 14 -9.80 -9.21 -0.41
CA PHE A 14 -8.44 -8.74 -0.22
C PHE A 14 -8.49 -7.29 0.23
N MET A 15 -8.27 -7.03 1.52
CA MET A 15 -8.57 -5.72 2.12
C MET A 15 -7.79 -4.58 1.46
N GLY A 16 -6.53 -4.81 1.04
CA GLY A 16 -5.72 -3.83 0.31
C GLY A 16 -6.31 -3.34 -1.02
N ASN A 17 -7.30 -4.05 -1.60
CA ASN A 17 -8.00 -3.59 -2.81
C ASN A 17 -9.12 -2.58 -2.52
N PHE A 18 -9.57 -2.49 -1.27
CA PHE A 18 -10.78 -1.77 -0.89
C PHE A 18 -10.52 -0.49 -0.10
N VAL A 19 -9.34 -0.38 0.50
CA VAL A 19 -8.91 0.77 1.27
C VAL A 19 -7.55 1.28 0.81
N LEU A 20 -7.36 2.60 0.83
CA LEU A 20 -6.20 3.29 0.27
C LEU A 20 -5.88 2.83 -1.16
N SER A 21 -6.94 2.58 -1.94
CA SER A 21 -6.90 2.02 -3.29
C SER A 21 -6.65 3.11 -4.34
N SER A 22 -5.38 3.47 -4.56
CA SER A 22 -4.92 4.37 -5.62
C SER A 22 -3.76 3.77 -6.40
N ASP A 23 -3.72 4.01 -7.71
CA ASP A 23 -2.60 3.65 -8.58
C ASP A 23 -1.26 4.31 -8.19
N TYR A 24 -1.30 5.31 -7.29
CA TYR A 24 -0.12 6.02 -6.81
C TYR A 24 0.37 5.53 -5.46
N TYR A 25 -0.54 5.36 -4.49
CA TYR A 25 -0.18 5.09 -3.09
C TYR A 25 -0.69 3.75 -2.51
N ALA A 26 -1.49 2.98 -3.24
CA ALA A 26 -1.73 1.57 -2.92
C ALA A 26 -0.44 0.76 -3.17
N ALA A 27 -0.50 -0.57 -3.06
CA ALA A 27 0.61 -1.42 -3.47
C ALA A 27 0.91 -1.25 -4.96
N ASN A 28 1.85 -0.35 -5.26
CA ASN A 28 2.33 -0.12 -6.60
C ASN A 28 3.40 -1.16 -6.99
N THR A 29 3.04 -2.43 -6.88
CA THR A 29 3.84 -3.57 -7.36
C THR A 29 3.94 -3.61 -8.88
N THR A 30 3.24 -2.70 -9.58
CA THR A 30 3.35 -2.56 -11.04
C THR A 30 4.51 -1.68 -11.48
N GLY A 31 4.91 -0.70 -10.67
CA GLY A 31 6.03 0.21 -10.96
C GLY A 31 7.23 -0.07 -10.08
N PHE A 32 7.10 0.17 -8.77
CA PHE A 32 8.20 -0.01 -7.83
C PHE A 32 8.44 -1.48 -7.49
N MET A 33 9.70 -1.83 -7.23
CA MET A 33 10.17 -3.15 -6.81
C MET A 33 10.52 -3.18 -5.32
N ASN A 34 10.87 -2.05 -4.73
CA ASN A 34 11.11 -1.96 -3.30
C ASN A 34 9.79 -2.09 -2.54
N ARG A 35 9.71 -3.04 -1.60
CA ARG A 35 8.52 -3.26 -0.76
C ARG A 35 8.19 -2.09 0.17
N ALA A 36 9.15 -1.20 0.45
CA ALA A 36 8.91 0.03 1.20
C ALA A 36 7.97 1.01 0.48
N VAL A 37 7.92 0.94 -0.85
CA VAL A 37 7.06 1.77 -1.71
C VAL A 37 5.93 0.95 -2.32
N SER A 38 6.23 -0.27 -2.75
CA SER A 38 5.29 -1.15 -3.47
C SER A 38 4.36 -1.95 -2.57
N ASN A 39 4.55 -1.99 -1.24
CA ASN A 39 3.60 -2.57 -0.29
C ASN A 39 3.37 -1.62 0.89
N ASP A 40 2.38 -1.90 1.74
CA ASP A 40 2.30 -1.24 3.03
C ASP A 40 3.44 -1.68 3.95
N ARG A 41 4.48 -0.85 3.98
CA ARG A 41 5.66 -1.08 4.79
C ARG A 41 5.32 -1.24 6.28
N ALA A 42 4.24 -0.61 6.76
CA ALA A 42 3.92 -0.52 8.18
C ALA A 42 2.50 -1.00 8.54
N GLY A 43 1.63 -1.31 7.58
CA GLY A 43 0.26 -1.80 7.83
C GLY A 43 0.03 -3.21 7.33
N ARG A 44 -0.43 -4.10 8.21
CA ARG A 44 -0.73 -5.51 7.87
C ARG A 44 -1.98 -5.66 7.00
N TYR A 45 -2.84 -4.65 6.92
CA TYR A 45 -4.16 -4.78 6.29
C TYR A 45 -4.06 -5.03 4.79
N PHE A 46 -2.93 -4.62 4.19
CA PHE A 46 -2.76 -4.70 2.75
C PHE A 46 -2.77 -6.15 2.25
N ASP A 47 -2.18 -7.07 3.02
CA ASP A 47 -2.00 -8.48 2.63
C ASP A 47 -3.12 -9.40 3.16
N ILE A 48 -4.12 -8.86 3.87
CA ILE A 48 -5.22 -9.67 4.43
C ILE A 48 -6.17 -10.11 3.33
N LEU A 49 -6.35 -11.42 3.24
CA LEU A 49 -7.32 -12.09 2.40
C LEU A 49 -8.28 -12.89 3.30
N GLY A 50 -9.51 -12.42 3.50
CA GLY A 50 -10.44 -13.09 4.42
C GLY A 50 -11.89 -12.92 4.04
N LEU A 51 -12.75 -13.76 4.63
CA LEU A 51 -14.20 -13.58 4.50
C LEU A 51 -14.64 -12.33 5.27
N GLY A 52 -15.40 -11.46 4.61
CA GLY A 52 -15.71 -10.15 5.15
C GLY A 52 -16.77 -9.38 4.38
N MET A 53 -16.94 -8.14 4.78
CA MET A 53 -17.81 -7.17 4.13
C MET A 53 -17.14 -5.81 4.07
N GLN A 54 -17.32 -5.10 2.96
CA GLN A 54 -16.90 -3.71 2.77
C GLN A 54 -18.07 -2.90 2.25
N ALA A 55 -18.28 -1.72 2.82
CA ALA A 55 -19.22 -0.74 2.34
C ALA A 55 -18.46 0.55 1.99
N ARG A 56 -18.73 1.11 0.81
CA ARG A 56 -18.17 2.39 0.35
C ARG A 56 -19.30 3.31 -0.07
N TRP A 57 -19.35 4.48 0.56
CA TRP A 57 -20.19 5.59 0.16
C TRP A 57 -19.34 6.61 -0.57
N GLN A 58 -19.72 6.94 -1.81
CA GLN A 58 -19.06 7.94 -2.61
C GLN A 58 -20.04 9.03 -3.05
N GLN A 59 -19.58 10.27 -2.94
CA GLN A 59 -20.23 11.46 -3.49
C GLN A 59 -19.23 12.28 -4.32
N GLU A 60 -19.71 13.34 -4.95
CA GLU A 60 -18.83 14.28 -5.63
C GLU A 60 -17.88 14.94 -4.62
N GLY A 61 -16.59 14.64 -4.78
CA GLY A 61 -15.51 15.24 -4.01
C GLY A 61 -15.19 14.59 -2.65
N TRP A 62 -15.90 13.54 -2.24
CA TRP A 62 -15.52 12.77 -1.06
C TRP A 62 -16.01 11.32 -1.09
N TYR A 63 -15.40 10.47 -0.28
CA TYR A 63 -15.88 9.12 0.00
C TYR A 63 -15.59 8.72 1.45
N ALA A 64 -16.39 7.77 1.93
CA ALA A 64 -16.13 7.05 3.16
C ALA A 64 -16.23 5.55 2.87
N SER A 65 -15.35 4.75 3.47
CA SER A 65 -15.46 3.30 3.45
C SER A 65 -15.28 2.73 4.84
N VAL A 66 -15.98 1.64 5.10
CA VAL A 66 -15.79 0.81 6.29
C VAL A 66 -15.80 -0.64 5.87
N GLY A 67 -14.97 -1.45 6.51
CA GLY A 67 -14.92 -2.86 6.21
C GLY A 67 -14.46 -3.68 7.39
N PHE A 68 -14.76 -4.97 7.32
CA PHE A 68 -14.13 -5.96 8.16
C PHE A 68 -13.89 -7.23 7.36
N ALA A 69 -12.85 -7.96 7.74
CA ALA A 69 -12.57 -9.28 7.22
C ALA A 69 -11.96 -10.15 8.31
N ASP A 70 -12.08 -11.46 8.16
CA ASP A 70 -11.34 -12.42 8.95
C ASP A 70 -9.82 -12.18 8.82
N ALA A 71 -9.15 -11.97 9.95
CA ALA A 71 -7.72 -11.67 10.01
C ALA A 71 -6.83 -12.93 9.97
N LYS A 72 -7.41 -14.13 9.98
CA LYS A 72 -6.71 -15.42 10.09
C LYS A 72 -6.90 -16.37 8.90
N ALA A 73 -7.72 -16.02 7.92
CA ALA A 73 -7.96 -16.90 6.78
C ALA A 73 -6.67 -17.04 5.93
N GLU A 74 -6.03 -18.21 6.00
CA GLU A 74 -4.86 -18.55 5.17
C GLU A 74 -5.27 -19.28 3.87
N ASP A 75 -6.39 -20.01 3.88
CA ASP A 75 -6.83 -20.90 2.78
C ASP A 75 -7.89 -20.31 1.85
N GLU A 76 -8.01 -20.91 0.65
CA GLU A 76 -8.92 -20.47 -0.43
C GLU A 76 -10.39 -20.37 0.01
N PHE A 77 -10.84 -21.24 0.92
CA PHE A 77 -12.14 -21.20 1.59
C PHE A 77 -12.02 -21.71 3.04
N ASP A 78 -11.61 -20.83 3.96
CA ASP A 78 -11.61 -21.12 5.40
C ASP A 78 -12.83 -20.47 6.08
N PHE A 79 -13.87 -21.25 6.29
CA PHE A 79 -15.04 -20.81 7.07
C PHE A 79 -14.86 -21.11 8.57
N ASP A 80 -13.89 -21.95 8.94
CA ASP A 80 -13.65 -22.34 10.32
C ASP A 80 -12.94 -21.21 11.07
N SER A 81 -12.06 -20.46 10.40
CA SER A 81 -11.38 -19.27 10.94
C SER A 81 -12.34 -18.13 11.36
N LEU A 82 -13.52 -18.02 10.72
CA LEU A 82 -14.56 -17.06 11.13
C LEU A 82 -15.05 -17.31 12.56
N SER A 83 -15.07 -18.57 13.00
CA SER A 83 -15.54 -18.95 14.34
C SER A 83 -14.57 -18.52 15.46
N ASP A 84 -13.30 -18.28 15.14
CA ASP A 84 -12.32 -17.73 16.07
C ASP A 84 -12.60 -16.24 16.41
N GLY A 85 -13.46 -15.58 15.62
CA GLY A 85 -13.92 -14.22 15.85
C GLY A 85 -12.79 -13.19 15.77
N LYS A 86 -11.76 -13.43 14.95
CA LYS A 86 -10.62 -12.53 14.80
C LYS A 86 -10.75 -11.71 13.54
N LEU A 87 -11.02 -10.43 13.71
CA LEU A 87 -11.32 -9.55 12.59
C LEU A 87 -10.24 -8.49 12.43
N VAL A 88 -10.04 -8.07 11.18
CA VAL A 88 -9.48 -6.77 10.85
C VAL A 88 -10.64 -5.84 10.56
N TRP A 89 -10.63 -4.66 11.15
CA TRP A 89 -11.56 -3.57 10.90
C TRP A 89 -10.82 -2.46 10.18
N THR A 90 -11.47 -1.87 9.18
CA THR A 90 -10.94 -0.71 8.47
C THR A 90 -11.99 0.39 8.37
N GLY A 91 -11.53 1.63 8.46
CA GLY A 91 -12.32 2.81 8.16
C GLY A 91 -11.47 3.79 7.37
N GLU A 92 -12.01 4.34 6.30
CA GLU A 92 -11.31 5.32 5.47
C GLU A 92 -12.25 6.48 5.14
N PHE A 93 -11.69 7.68 5.15
CA PHE A 93 -12.32 8.87 4.64
C PHE A 93 -11.38 9.57 3.68
N GLY A 94 -11.88 9.89 2.49
CA GLY A 94 -11.12 10.58 1.47
C GLY A 94 -11.86 11.78 0.92
N VAL A 95 -11.10 12.82 0.58
CA VAL A 95 -11.58 14.01 -0.13
C VAL A 95 -10.84 14.12 -1.45
N ALA A 96 -11.58 14.37 -2.53
CA ALA A 96 -11.05 14.55 -3.86
C ALA A 96 -11.49 15.92 -4.41
N THR A 97 -10.56 16.68 -4.98
CA THR A 97 -10.86 17.99 -5.54
C THR A 97 -10.25 18.09 -6.94
N GLY A 98 -11.02 18.61 -7.89
CA GLY A 98 -10.55 18.86 -9.26
C GLY A 98 -10.68 20.33 -9.64
N TRP A 99 -9.67 20.87 -10.32
CA TRP A 99 -9.74 22.20 -10.92
C TRP A 99 -8.97 22.23 -12.25
N GLY A 100 -9.70 22.43 -13.35
CA GLY A 100 -9.13 22.32 -14.70
C GLY A 100 -8.52 20.94 -14.94
N ASP A 101 -7.25 20.91 -15.35
CA ASP A 101 -6.48 19.67 -15.58
C ASP A 101 -5.81 19.10 -14.31
N GLN A 102 -6.12 19.65 -13.14
CA GLN A 102 -5.54 19.19 -11.87
C GLN A 102 -6.56 18.37 -11.06
N ARG A 103 -6.08 17.31 -10.41
CA ARG A 103 -6.87 16.48 -9.51
C ARG A 103 -6.06 16.12 -8.28
N SER A 104 -6.59 16.43 -7.10
CA SER A 104 -5.99 16.06 -5.82
C SER A 104 -6.90 15.09 -5.08
N GLU A 105 -6.31 14.19 -4.32
CA GLU A 105 -7.01 13.35 -3.36
C GLU A 105 -6.18 13.22 -2.08
N LEU A 106 -6.85 13.26 -0.93
CA LEU A 106 -6.28 13.04 0.40
C LEU A 106 -7.16 12.00 1.09
N ALA A 107 -6.55 10.95 1.64
CA ALA A 107 -7.22 9.88 2.34
C ALA A 107 -6.61 9.67 3.72
N LEU A 108 -7.48 9.52 4.72
CA LEU A 108 -7.13 9.08 6.07
C LEU A 108 -7.78 7.73 6.31
N MET A 109 -6.98 6.76 6.70
CA MET A 109 -7.43 5.40 6.98
C MET A 109 -7.01 5.00 8.39
N VAL A 110 -7.90 4.28 9.07
CA VAL A 110 -7.65 3.63 10.34
C VAL A 110 -7.87 2.13 10.16
N ALA A 111 -7.02 1.33 10.79
CA ALA A 111 -7.17 -0.12 10.85
C ALA A 111 -7.02 -0.60 12.29
N SER A 112 -7.76 -1.65 12.66
CA SER A 112 -7.62 -2.33 13.94
C SER A 112 -7.70 -3.84 13.71
N PHE A 113 -6.82 -4.58 14.37
CA PHE A 113 -6.72 -6.04 14.31
C PHE A 113 -6.99 -6.60 15.69
N ASP A 114 -8.02 -7.42 15.86
CA ASP A 114 -8.30 -8.01 17.17
C ASP A 114 -7.17 -8.98 17.59
N GLN A 115 -6.80 -9.89 16.69
CA GLN A 115 -5.71 -10.85 16.91
C GLN A 115 -5.28 -11.46 15.58
N THR A 116 -3.99 -11.65 15.39
CA THR A 116 -3.44 -12.52 14.33
C THR A 116 -2.78 -13.74 14.98
N ASP A 117 -2.25 -14.67 14.19
CA ASP A 117 -1.49 -15.77 14.77
C ASP A 117 -0.22 -15.31 15.46
N GLU A 118 0.33 -14.17 15.05
CA GLU A 118 1.58 -13.59 15.55
C GLU A 118 1.37 -12.55 16.68
N PHE A 119 0.25 -11.82 16.68
CA PHE A 119 0.02 -10.65 17.55
C PHE A 119 -1.33 -10.66 18.28
N ARG A 120 -1.36 -9.99 19.42
CA ARG A 120 -2.57 -9.47 20.06
C ARG A 120 -2.67 -7.98 19.74
N GLU A 121 -3.79 -7.57 19.15
CA GLU A 121 -4.19 -6.15 19.02
C GLU A 121 -3.17 -5.25 18.30
N GLU A 122 -3.41 -4.93 17.03
CA GLU A 122 -2.64 -3.93 16.28
C GLU A 122 -3.58 -2.84 15.77
N ASP A 123 -3.18 -1.58 15.95
CA ASP A 123 -3.89 -0.45 15.37
C ASP A 123 -2.95 0.35 14.49
N SER A 124 -3.46 0.83 13.36
CA SER A 124 -2.73 1.70 12.45
C SER A 124 -3.56 2.88 11.98
N VAL A 125 -2.88 3.99 11.73
CA VAL A 125 -3.43 5.16 11.05
C VAL A 125 -2.54 5.43 9.85
N SER A 126 -3.16 5.63 8.68
CA SER A 126 -2.47 5.88 7.43
C SER A 126 -3.02 7.15 6.79
N LEU A 127 -2.12 8.06 6.42
CA LEU A 127 -2.42 9.24 5.62
C LEU A 127 -1.84 9.04 4.24
N ALA A 128 -2.65 9.22 3.20
CA ALA A 128 -2.22 9.12 1.81
C ALA A 128 -2.70 10.32 1.01
N PHE A 129 -1.93 10.71 0.01
CA PHE A 129 -2.32 11.76 -0.90
C PHE A 129 -1.83 11.49 -2.33
N GLN A 130 -2.53 12.08 -3.28
CA GLN A 130 -2.05 12.26 -4.65
C GLN A 130 -2.46 13.64 -5.16
N HIS A 131 -1.67 14.16 -6.09
CA HIS A 131 -1.94 15.39 -6.82
C HIS A 131 -1.45 15.21 -8.25
N GLU A 132 -2.39 15.09 -9.19
CA GLU A 132 -2.17 15.02 -10.62
C GLU A 132 -2.22 16.43 -11.22
N TYR A 133 -1.30 16.71 -12.14
CA TYR A 133 -1.21 18.00 -12.85
C TYR A 133 -0.62 17.84 -14.25
N GLY A 134 -0.78 18.87 -15.08
CA GLY A 134 -0.43 18.83 -16.49
C GLY A 134 -1.53 18.22 -17.35
N THR A 135 -1.43 18.42 -18.66
CA THR A 135 -2.48 18.02 -19.61
C THR A 135 -2.75 16.52 -19.51
N SER A 136 -3.98 16.14 -19.16
CA SER A 136 -4.37 14.74 -18.94
C SER A 136 -3.56 13.99 -17.87
N ALA A 137 -3.31 14.62 -16.72
CA ALA A 137 -2.56 14.02 -15.60
C ALA A 137 -1.14 13.56 -15.99
N GLU A 138 -0.44 14.38 -16.78
CA GLU A 138 0.92 14.07 -17.24
C GLU A 138 1.89 13.81 -16.08
N HIS A 139 1.70 14.52 -14.96
CA HIS A 139 2.52 14.38 -13.78
C HIS A 139 1.68 14.10 -12.55
N ALA A 140 2.30 13.49 -11.55
CA ALA A 140 1.70 13.32 -10.23
C ALA A 140 2.73 13.44 -9.10
N LEU A 141 2.32 14.06 -8.00
CA LEU A 141 2.95 13.93 -6.68
C LEU A 141 2.09 13.03 -5.82
N TYR A 142 2.69 12.18 -5.01
CA TYR A 142 1.94 11.24 -4.19
C TYR A 142 2.75 10.76 -3.01
N GLY A 143 2.07 10.18 -2.03
CA GLY A 143 2.73 9.57 -0.91
C GLY A 143 1.75 8.92 0.05
N ARG A 144 2.31 8.14 0.96
CA ARG A 144 1.59 7.53 2.06
C ARG A 144 2.50 7.46 3.26
N TYR A 145 1.95 7.70 4.44
CA TYR A 145 2.62 7.49 5.70
C TYR A 145 1.70 6.75 6.66
N THR A 146 2.21 5.69 7.29
CA THR A 146 1.49 4.84 8.21
C THR A 146 2.18 4.89 9.57
N TRP A 147 1.39 5.09 10.62
CA TRP A 147 1.77 4.92 12.02
C TRP A 147 1.06 3.69 12.57
N ARG A 148 1.75 2.86 13.35
CA ARG A 148 1.11 1.77 14.11
C ARG A 148 1.61 1.70 15.54
N ASN A 149 0.82 1.07 16.39
CA ASN A 149 1.20 0.79 17.78
C ASN A 149 2.22 -0.36 17.90
N GLY A 150 2.51 -1.08 16.80
CA GLY A 150 3.50 -2.15 16.72
C GLY A 150 2.98 -3.54 17.12
N GLY A 151 1.74 -3.63 17.62
CA GLY A 151 1.14 -4.85 18.13
C GLY A 151 1.82 -5.43 19.37
N LYS A 152 1.16 -6.35 20.09
CA LYS A 152 1.81 -7.14 21.15
C LYS A 152 2.09 -8.57 20.66
N VAL A 153 3.36 -8.97 20.62
CA VAL A 153 3.75 -10.32 20.22
C VAL A 153 3.12 -11.36 21.13
N ARG A 154 2.58 -12.44 20.56
CA ARG A 154 2.06 -13.56 21.37
C ARG A 154 3.21 -14.31 22.06
N PRO A 155 3.05 -14.70 23.34
CA PRO A 155 4.02 -15.55 24.02
C PRO A 155 4.25 -16.86 23.25
N GLY A 156 5.51 -17.18 22.94
CA GLY A 156 5.89 -18.42 22.24
C GLY A 156 6.09 -18.29 20.74
N ASN A 157 5.77 -17.15 20.12
CA ASN A 157 6.10 -16.90 18.71
C ASN A 157 7.47 -16.25 18.55
N ASN A 158 8.21 -16.73 17.55
CA ASN A 158 9.41 -16.05 17.09
C ASN A 158 8.98 -14.87 16.24
N ALA A 159 9.27 -13.68 16.74
CA ALA A 159 9.03 -12.39 16.12
C ALA A 159 9.84 -12.15 14.79
N LYS A 160 10.31 -13.21 14.13
CA LYS A 160 11.07 -13.12 12.87
C LYS A 160 10.21 -12.74 11.67
N ASN A 161 8.91 -12.96 11.74
CA ASN A 161 7.95 -12.64 10.67
C ASN A 161 7.22 -11.31 10.90
N GLU A 162 7.60 -10.52 11.91
CA GLU A 162 6.97 -9.23 12.13
C GLU A 162 7.15 -8.29 10.94
N LEU A 163 6.11 -7.52 10.60
CA LEU A 163 6.31 -6.31 9.79
C LEU A 163 7.46 -5.50 10.40
N PRO A 164 8.45 -5.09 9.59
CA PRO A 164 9.72 -4.67 10.15
C PRO A 164 9.65 -3.31 10.84
N THR A 165 8.65 -2.47 10.53
CA THR A 165 8.61 -1.07 10.94
C THR A 165 7.38 -0.73 11.79
N LYS A 166 7.52 0.13 12.80
CA LYS A 166 6.41 0.68 13.60
C LYS A 166 5.76 1.91 12.98
N GLN A 167 6.48 2.57 12.07
CA GLN A 167 5.98 3.67 11.27
C GLN A 167 6.83 3.82 10.02
N GLY A 168 6.25 4.35 8.96
CA GLY A 168 6.97 4.56 7.72
C GLY A 168 6.07 4.88 6.56
N GLY A 169 6.69 5.21 5.45
CA GLY A 169 5.99 5.67 4.27
C GLY A 169 6.92 6.04 3.15
N PHE A 170 6.35 6.69 2.15
CA PHE A 170 7.07 7.20 1.01
C PHE A 170 6.42 8.47 0.46
N PHE A 171 7.23 9.22 -0.27
CA PHE A 171 6.84 10.38 -1.05
C PHE A 171 7.45 10.23 -2.43
N GLY A 172 6.66 10.45 -3.48
CA GLY A 172 7.11 10.24 -4.84
C GLY A 172 6.53 11.22 -5.84
N TRP A 173 7.16 11.21 -7.00
CA TRP A 173 6.76 11.92 -8.20
C TRP A 173 6.71 10.94 -9.38
N ARG A 174 5.78 11.15 -10.30
CA ARG A 174 5.60 10.34 -11.50
C ARG A 174 5.37 11.23 -12.72
N TRP A 175 5.97 10.85 -13.85
CA TRP A 175 5.67 11.33 -15.19
C TRP A 175 4.94 10.21 -15.94
N ASN A 176 3.62 10.32 -16.04
CA ASN A 176 2.71 9.30 -16.58
C ASN A 176 2.78 9.13 -18.10
N ARG A 177 3.38 10.11 -18.80
CA ARG A 177 3.52 10.14 -20.26
C ARG A 177 4.91 10.60 -20.66
N ALA A 178 5.92 9.86 -20.19
CA ALA A 178 7.31 10.23 -20.40
C ALA A 178 7.61 10.40 -21.89
N PHE A 179 8.29 11.50 -22.24
CA PHE A 179 8.60 11.83 -23.64
C PHE A 179 7.37 11.96 -24.54
N SER A 180 6.23 12.36 -23.97
CA SER A 180 4.93 12.46 -24.64
C SER A 180 4.40 11.10 -25.16
N GLN A 181 4.93 9.99 -24.64
CA GLN A 181 4.49 8.64 -24.97
C GLN A 181 3.54 8.13 -23.89
N ALA A 182 2.29 7.83 -24.28
CA ALA A 182 1.26 7.37 -23.33
C ALA A 182 1.56 6.00 -22.70
N ASN A 183 2.49 5.24 -23.28
CA ASN A 183 2.91 3.92 -22.82
C ASN A 183 4.23 3.94 -22.03
N GLN A 184 4.72 5.13 -21.65
CA GLN A 184 5.96 5.25 -20.87
C GLN A 184 5.73 6.03 -19.59
N GLN A 185 6.24 5.49 -18.49
CA GLN A 185 6.16 6.11 -17.17
C GLN A 185 7.52 6.15 -16.51
N ILE A 186 7.87 7.29 -15.93
CA ILE A 186 9.04 7.43 -15.07
C ILE A 186 8.55 7.85 -13.70
N ALA A 187 9.04 7.22 -12.63
CA ALA A 187 8.73 7.67 -11.28
C ALA A 187 9.95 7.59 -10.38
N VAL A 188 9.96 8.45 -9.37
CA VAL A 188 10.91 8.42 -8.27
C VAL A 188 10.13 8.47 -6.96
N ALA A 189 10.55 7.71 -5.96
CA ALA A 189 10.02 7.80 -4.61
C ALA A 189 11.15 7.68 -3.58
N GLY A 190 11.13 8.55 -2.58
CA GLY A 190 11.91 8.41 -1.36
C GLY A 190 11.07 7.71 -0.29
N PHE A 191 11.68 6.83 0.49
CA PHE A 191 11.01 6.10 1.55
C PHE A 191 11.73 6.23 2.89
N TYR A 192 10.95 6.06 3.95
CA TYR A 192 11.41 6.07 5.34
C TYR A 192 10.65 5.02 6.15
N GLY A 193 11.32 4.39 7.11
CA GLY A 193 10.69 3.52 8.08
C GLY A 193 11.50 3.45 9.36
N GLU A 194 10.83 3.46 10.51
CA GLU A 194 11.44 3.20 11.80
C GLU A 194 11.14 1.77 12.21
N MET A 195 12.18 0.99 12.50
CA MET A 195 12.08 -0.41 12.87
C MET A 195 11.38 -0.59 14.22
N ASN A 196 10.62 -1.67 14.37
CA ASN A 196 10.07 -2.07 15.67
C ASN A 196 11.18 -2.62 16.59
N GLU A 197 10.85 -2.83 17.87
CA GLU A 197 11.82 -3.30 18.86
C GLU A 197 12.40 -4.67 18.51
N THR A 198 11.58 -5.57 17.98
CA THR A 198 12.01 -6.90 17.52
C THR A 198 13.09 -6.83 16.45
N GLN A 199 12.89 -6.07 15.37
CA GLN A 199 13.89 -5.95 14.30
C GLN A 199 15.17 -5.30 14.81
N ARG A 200 15.06 -4.35 15.73
CA ARG A 200 16.22 -3.77 16.40
C ARG A 200 17.00 -4.81 17.21
N ILE A 201 16.32 -5.71 17.92
CA ILE A 201 16.96 -6.83 18.63
C ILE A 201 17.63 -7.81 17.63
N ALA A 202 17.05 -7.96 16.44
CA ALA A 202 17.62 -8.77 15.36
C ALA A 202 18.82 -8.11 14.64
N GLY A 203 19.22 -6.90 15.05
CA GLY A 203 20.41 -6.22 14.54
C GLY A 203 20.15 -5.24 13.40
N PHE A 204 18.89 -4.95 13.05
CA PHE A 204 18.57 -3.91 12.09
C PHE A 204 18.72 -2.52 12.71
N ASP A 205 19.22 -1.58 11.92
CA ASP A 205 19.28 -0.18 12.30
C ASP A 205 17.89 0.38 12.64
N ARG A 206 17.88 1.35 13.56
CA ARG A 206 16.63 1.96 14.03
C ARG A 206 15.79 2.54 12.90
N HIS A 207 16.45 3.07 11.87
CA HIS A 207 15.80 3.72 10.73
C HIS A 207 16.32 3.13 9.44
N GLN A 208 15.42 2.96 8.47
CA GLN A 208 15.80 2.58 7.11
C GLN A 208 15.16 3.56 6.13
N TYR A 209 16.01 4.18 5.34
CA TYR A 209 15.64 5.14 4.31
C TYR A 209 16.32 4.78 3.00
N GLY A 210 15.77 5.34 1.93
CA GLY A 210 16.27 5.10 0.59
C GLY A 210 15.37 5.77 -0.44
N ALA A 211 15.69 5.52 -1.69
CA ALA A 211 14.90 5.97 -2.82
C ALA A 211 14.88 4.89 -3.89
N GLU A 212 13.84 4.89 -4.70
CA GLU A 212 13.76 4.09 -5.91
C GLU A 212 13.34 4.97 -7.07
N THR A 213 13.95 4.78 -8.23
CA THR A 213 13.50 5.34 -9.50
C THR A 213 13.22 4.20 -10.46
N TYR A 214 12.09 4.25 -11.18
CA TYR A 214 11.80 3.31 -12.25
C TYR A 214 11.47 4.00 -13.57
N TRP A 215 11.69 3.27 -14.66
CA TRP A 215 11.17 3.55 -16.00
C TRP A 215 10.40 2.32 -16.49
N ARG A 216 9.09 2.50 -16.69
CA ARG A 216 8.19 1.48 -17.22
C ARG A 216 7.85 1.79 -18.68
N ILE A 217 7.86 0.76 -19.50
CA ILE A 217 7.42 0.77 -20.90
C ILE A 217 6.36 -0.32 -21.07
N ASP A 218 5.14 0.09 -21.38
CA ASP A 218 4.05 -0.81 -21.74
C ASP A 218 4.17 -1.10 -23.24
N TRP A 219 4.80 -2.22 -23.59
CA TRP A 219 5.01 -2.61 -24.99
C TRP A 219 3.70 -2.98 -25.69
N THR A 220 2.80 -3.62 -24.96
CA THR A 220 1.45 -3.97 -25.39
C THR A 220 0.50 -3.83 -24.21
N ALA A 221 -0.81 -3.96 -24.45
CA ALA A 221 -1.81 -3.97 -23.37
C ALA A 221 -1.61 -5.13 -22.36
N TRP A 222 -0.85 -6.15 -22.72
CA TRP A 222 -0.64 -7.34 -21.90
C TRP A 222 0.83 -7.55 -21.50
N ALA A 223 1.76 -6.69 -21.92
CA ALA A 223 3.19 -6.82 -21.62
C ALA A 223 3.82 -5.48 -21.25
N SER A 224 4.51 -5.43 -20.12
CA SER A 224 5.27 -4.27 -19.67
C SER A 224 6.66 -4.64 -19.20
N LEU A 225 7.65 -3.81 -19.54
CA LEU A 225 9.02 -3.88 -19.03
C LEU A 225 9.26 -2.72 -18.07
N THR A 226 9.89 -2.98 -16.93
CA THR A 226 10.27 -1.94 -15.95
C THR A 226 11.72 -2.11 -15.56
N PHE A 227 12.48 -1.03 -15.69
CA PHE A 227 13.84 -0.90 -15.16
C PHE A 227 13.76 -0.07 -13.89
N ASP A 228 14.46 -0.47 -12.82
CA ASP A 228 14.57 0.35 -11.63
C ASP A 228 15.99 0.40 -11.08
N ILE A 229 16.24 1.43 -10.27
CA ILE A 229 17.41 1.53 -9.42
C ILE A 229 16.93 1.92 -8.03
N GLN A 230 17.26 1.08 -7.06
CA GLN A 230 17.05 1.35 -5.64
C GLN A 230 18.37 1.80 -5.02
N LEU A 231 18.31 2.86 -4.20
CA LEU A 231 19.42 3.31 -3.38
C LEU A 231 18.97 3.20 -1.91
N MET A 232 19.60 2.33 -1.14
CA MET A 232 19.23 2.09 0.24
C MET A 232 20.43 1.78 1.12
N LYS A 233 20.28 2.00 2.42
CA LYS A 233 21.30 1.59 3.38
C LYS A 233 21.24 0.10 3.66
N ASN A 234 22.40 -0.55 3.63
CA ASN A 234 22.58 -1.93 4.03
C ASN A 234 22.72 -2.05 5.57
N LEU A 235 23.00 -3.27 6.07
CA LEU A 235 23.16 -3.53 7.51
C LEU A 235 24.43 -2.90 8.12
N GLU A 236 25.35 -2.42 7.28
CA GLU A 236 26.61 -1.78 7.69
C GLU A 236 26.52 -0.24 7.63
N ASP A 237 25.31 0.31 7.45
CA ASP A 237 25.03 1.75 7.27
C ASP A 237 25.58 2.36 5.96
N ASP A 238 26.06 1.52 5.04
CA ASP A 238 26.58 1.91 3.73
C ASP A 238 25.49 1.96 2.65
N TRP A 239 25.65 2.87 1.70
CA TRP A 239 24.73 3.01 0.58
C TRP A 239 24.96 1.96 -0.49
N GLU A 240 23.92 1.20 -0.81
CA GLU A 240 23.92 0.20 -1.85
C GLU A 240 22.96 0.60 -2.98
N ALA A 241 23.46 0.52 -4.22
CA ALA A 241 22.65 0.69 -5.42
C ALA A 241 22.28 -0.69 -5.98
N ILE A 242 20.98 -0.98 -6.03
CA ILE A 242 20.44 -2.26 -6.51
C ILE A 242 19.71 -1.99 -7.82
N PRO A 243 20.27 -2.37 -8.98
CA PRO A 243 19.55 -2.31 -10.24
C PRO A 243 18.54 -3.47 -10.32
N GLY A 244 17.36 -3.20 -10.87
CA GLY A 244 16.34 -4.21 -11.08
C GLY A 244 15.70 -4.14 -12.47
N LEU A 245 15.11 -5.26 -12.84
CA LEU A 245 14.41 -5.47 -14.10
C LEU A 245 13.19 -6.35 -13.85
N ARG A 246 12.02 -5.88 -14.28
CA ARG A 246 10.76 -6.62 -14.18
C ARG A 246 10.10 -6.69 -15.53
N LEU A 247 9.71 -7.90 -15.89
CA LEU A 247 8.85 -8.19 -17.02
C LEU A 247 7.51 -8.68 -16.48
N LYS A 248 6.42 -8.02 -16.86
CA LYS A 248 5.06 -8.42 -16.48
C LYS A 248 4.27 -8.79 -17.71
N PHE A 249 3.57 -9.92 -17.63
CA PHE A 249 2.60 -10.36 -18.62
C PHE A 249 1.23 -10.50 -17.96
N THR A 250 0.18 -10.00 -18.61
CA THR A 250 -1.20 -10.12 -18.15
C THR A 250 -1.98 -10.90 -19.19
N TRP A 251 -2.37 -12.13 -18.86
CA TRP A 251 -3.21 -12.94 -19.74
C TRP A 251 -4.67 -12.68 -19.39
N VAL A 252 -5.44 -12.23 -20.39
CA VAL A 252 -6.89 -12.06 -20.27
C VAL A 252 -7.53 -13.33 -20.82
N PHE A 253 -8.24 -14.07 -19.97
CA PHE A 253 -9.13 -15.17 -20.36
C PHE A 253 -10.56 -14.64 -20.48
#